data_AF-A0A7X0NIJ4-F1
#
_entry.id   AF-A0A7X0NIJ4-F1
#
_cell.length_a   1.000
_cell.length_b   1.000
_cell.length_c   1.000
_cell.angle_alpha   90.00
_cell.angle_beta   90.00
_cell.angle_gamma   90.00
#
_symmetry.space_group_name_H-M   'P 1'
#
loop_
_entity.id
_entity.type
_entity.pdbx_description
1 polymer ?
#
loop_
_entity_poly.entity_id
_entity_poly.type
_entity_poly.pdbx_seq_one_letter_code
_entity_poly.pdbx_strand_id
1 'polypeptide(L)'
;MKAIGIVHKILPDDLKGSRHQRFIVKLKDNQTVLIIHNIDISRKIHDLRIGDKVEFSGEYQWNSAGGMVHWTHKDPHSKQKGGWIKHKDRLYN
;
A
#
# COMPACT_ATOMS: atom_id res chain seq x y z
N MET A 1 -2.27 6.92 8.25
CA MET A 1 -1.07 6.43 8.97
C MET A 1 0.17 6.56 8.11
N LYS A 2 1.34 6.66 8.74
CA LYS A 2 2.65 6.48 8.09
C LYS A 2 3.38 5.38 8.84
N ALA A 3 3.92 4.40 8.13
CA ALA A 3 4.64 3.29 8.75
C ALA A 3 5.73 2.73 7.84
N ILE A 4 6.61 1.92 8.45
CA ILE A 4 7.64 1.14 7.77
C ILE A 4 7.42 -0.34 8.12
N GLY A 5 7.64 -1.21 7.15
CA GLY A 5 7.52 -2.64 7.37
C GLY A 5 8.13 -3.47 6.25
N ILE A 6 7.98 -4.77 6.38
CA ILE A 6 8.50 -5.76 5.45
C ILE A 6 7.35 -6.41 4.68
N VAL A 7 7.46 -6.50 3.36
CA VAL A 7 6.50 -7.19 2.52
C VAL A 7 6.48 -8.67 2.92
N HIS A 8 5.38 -9.10 3.52
CA HIS A 8 5.20 -10.45 3.99
C HIS A 8 4.56 -11.36 2.94
N LYS A 9 3.63 -10.83 2.15
CA LYS A 9 2.94 -11.57 1.09
C LYS A 9 2.54 -10.64 -0.04
N ILE A 10 2.67 -11.10 -1.29
CA ILE A 10 2.14 -10.42 -2.47
C ILE A 10 0.87 -11.16 -2.89
N LEU A 11 -0.21 -10.43 -3.11
CA LEU A 11 -1.49 -10.97 -3.54
C LEU A 11 -1.69 -10.68 -5.03
N PRO A 12 -2.56 -11.43 -5.73
CA PRO A 12 -2.99 -11.05 -7.07
C PRO A 12 -3.56 -9.64 -7.07
N ASP A 13 -3.26 -8.88 -8.12
CA ASP A 13 -3.88 -7.59 -8.36
C ASP A 13 -5.41 -7.74 -8.32
N ASP A 14 -6.08 -6.76 -7.72
CA ASP A 14 -7.52 -6.61 -7.91
C ASP A 14 -7.75 -5.84 -9.20
N LEU A 15 -8.46 -6.44 -10.15
CA LEU A 15 -8.73 -5.86 -11.46
C LEU A 15 -10.21 -5.47 -11.63
N LYS A 16 -11.02 -5.60 -10.58
CA LYS A 16 -12.45 -5.24 -10.62
C LYS A 16 -12.64 -3.78 -10.22
N GLY A 17 -13.30 -2.99 -11.08
CA GLY A 17 -13.43 -1.56 -10.86
C GLY A 17 -12.07 -0.86 -11.01
N SER A 18 -11.72 0.01 -10.07
CA SER A 18 -10.36 0.55 -10.01
C SER A 18 -9.35 -0.55 -9.69
N ARG A 19 -8.27 -0.61 -10.45
CA ARG A 19 -7.24 -1.63 -10.33
C ARG A 19 -6.34 -1.34 -9.13
N HIS A 20 -6.03 -2.38 -8.37
CA HIS A 20 -5.17 -2.26 -7.19
C HIS A 20 -4.09 -3.34 -7.14
N GLN A 21 -2.85 -2.92 -6.87
CA GLN A 21 -1.81 -3.83 -6.41
C GLN A 21 -2.02 -4.07 -4.91
N ARG A 22 -2.03 -5.35 -4.50
CA ARG A 22 -2.31 -5.75 -3.13
C ARG A 22 -1.16 -6.56 -2.54
N PHE A 23 -0.76 -6.22 -1.33
CA PHE A 23 0.27 -6.95 -0.61
C PHE A 23 0.17 -6.71 0.89
N ILE A 24 0.61 -7.69 1.67
CA ILE A 24 0.59 -7.62 3.13
C ILE A 24 1.96 -7.16 3.61
N VAL A 25 1.97 -6.17 4.49
CA VAL A 25 3.19 -5.66 5.14
C VAL A 25 3.15 -6.02 6.61
N LYS A 26 4.22 -6.63 7.11
CA LYS A 26 4.47 -6.89 8.52
C LYS A 26 5.16 -5.70 9.16
N LEU A 27 4.57 -5.18 10.24
CA LEU A 27 5.06 -4.07 11.05
C LEU A 27 5.91 -4.58 12.23
N LYS A 28 6.52 -3.66 12.99
CA LYS A 28 7.45 -4.00 14.09
C LYS A 28 6.83 -4.89 15.18
N ASP A 29 5.54 -4.72 15.49
CA ASP A 29 4.87 -5.43 16.60
C ASP A 29 4.20 -6.75 16.15
N ASN A 30 4.77 -7.41 15.13
CA ASN A 30 4.17 -8.57 14.44
C ASN A 30 2.79 -8.35 13.81
N GLN A 31 2.20 -7.16 13.95
CA GLN A 31 0.96 -6.78 13.27
C GLN A 31 1.18 -6.74 11.75
N THR A 32 0.13 -7.07 11.00
CA THR A 32 0.14 -6.98 9.55
C THR A 32 -0.95 -6.06 9.05
N VAL A 33 -0.66 -5.32 7.98
CA VAL A 33 -1.65 -4.53 7.26
C VAL A 33 -1.71 -4.93 5.79
N LEU A 34 -2.90 -4.94 5.22
CA LEU A 34 -3.10 -5.07 3.78
C LEU A 34 -2.91 -3.70 3.12
N ILE A 35 -1.95 -3.57 2.21
CA ILE A 35 -1.82 -2.40 1.35
C ILE A 35 -2.69 -2.60 0.11
N ILE A 36 -3.49 -1.58 -0.20
CA ILE A 36 -4.36 -1.50 -1.39
C ILE A 36 -3.90 -0.27 -2.19
N HIS A 37 -2.99 -0.48 -3.14
CA HIS A 37 -2.38 0.59 -3.94
C HIS A 37 -3.08 0.72 -5.28
N ASN A 38 -3.77 1.83 -5.53
CA ASN A 38 -4.49 2.05 -6.79
C ASN A 38 -3.50 2.28 -7.93
N ILE A 39 -3.48 1.34 -8.88
CA ILE A 39 -2.56 1.33 -10.04
C ILE A 39 -3.15 1.97 -11.31
N ASP A 40 -4.37 2.50 -11.23
CA ASP A 40 -4.89 3.41 -12.25
C ASP A 40 -4.38 4.83 -12.03
N ILE A 41 -4.18 5.21 -10.76
CA ILE A 41 -3.79 6.57 -10.36
C ILE A 41 -2.27 6.69 -10.17
N SER A 42 -1.65 5.67 -9.57
CA SER A 42 -0.20 5.61 -9.35
C SER A 42 0.43 4.44 -10.10
N ARG A 43 1.74 4.46 -10.27
CA ARG A 43 2.47 3.37 -10.95
C ARG A 43 2.48 2.11 -10.08
N LYS A 44 2.27 0.95 -10.70
CA LYS A 44 2.51 -0.36 -10.06
C LYS A 44 3.99 -0.50 -9.66
N ILE A 45 4.24 -1.14 -8.52
CA ILE A 45 5.58 -1.53 -8.08
C ILE A 45 5.91 -2.90 -8.69
N HIS A 46 6.53 -2.91 -9.87
CA HIS A 46 6.83 -4.14 -10.61
C HIS A 46 7.84 -5.05 -9.92
N ASP A 47 8.88 -4.47 -9.30
CA ASP A 47 9.97 -5.22 -8.67
C ASP A 47 9.75 -5.48 -7.17
N LEU A 48 8.50 -5.42 -6.70
CA LEU A 48 8.15 -5.70 -5.30
C LEU A 48 8.33 -7.19 -5.02
N ARG A 49 9.10 -7.53 -3.98
CA ARG A 49 9.34 -8.92 -3.56
C ARG A 49 9.00 -9.13 -2.09
N ILE A 50 8.67 -10.36 -1.73
CA ILE A 50 8.56 -10.77 -0.32
C ILE A 50 9.94 -10.56 0.34
N GLY A 51 9.94 -9.98 1.55
CA GLY A 51 11.15 -9.59 2.28
C GLY A 51 11.60 -8.16 2.02
N ASP A 52 11.05 -7.47 1.02
CA ASP A 52 11.41 -6.08 0.75
C ASP A 52 10.91 -5.15 1.85
N LYS A 53 11.73 -4.15 2.17
CA LYS A 53 11.34 -3.04 3.04
C LYS A 53 10.54 -2.01 2.25
N VAL A 54 9.43 -1.58 2.81
CA VAL A 54 8.61 -0.48 2.29
C VAL A 54 8.32 0.52 3.40
N GLU A 55 8.35 1.79 3.04
CA GLU A 55 7.74 2.87 3.83
C GLU A 55 6.47 3.30 3.10
N PHE A 56 5.41 3.61 3.81
CA PHE A 56 4.17 4.03 3.18
C PHE A 56 3.40 5.01 4.04
N SER A 57 2.57 5.82 3.38
CA SER A 57 1.59 6.71 3.97
C SER A 57 0.27 6.52 3.24
N GLY A 58 -0.82 6.52 3.99
CA GLY A 58 -2.17 6.41 3.45
C GLY A 58 -3.21 6.48 4.55
N GLU A 59 -4.48 6.29 4.22
CA GLU A 59 -5.55 6.17 5.21
C GLU A 59 -5.61 4.73 5.74
N TYR A 60 -5.81 4.58 7.04
CA TYR A 60 -5.93 3.27 7.68
C TYR A 60 -7.40 3.00 7.95
N GLN A 61 -7.85 1.80 7.60
CA GLN A 61 -9.19 1.31 7.92
C GLN A 61 -9.09 -0.08 8.54
N TRP A 62 -10.02 -0.40 9.43
CA TRP A 62 -10.07 -1.69 10.10
C TRP A 62 -11.43 -2.34 9.92
N ASN A 63 -11.45 -3.65 9.70
CA ASN A 63 -12.65 -4.47 9.74
C ASN A 63 -12.34 -5.84 10.37
N SER A 64 -13.33 -6.74 10.40
CA SER A 64 -13.20 -8.09 10.96
C SER A 64 -12.12 -8.95 10.28
N ALA A 65 -11.70 -8.62 9.06
CA ALA A 65 -10.61 -9.29 8.35
C ALA A 65 -9.22 -8.68 8.64
N GLY A 66 -9.16 -7.55 9.37
CA GLY A 66 -7.93 -6.90 9.81
C GLY A 66 -7.77 -5.46 9.32
N GLY A 67 -6.57 -4.93 9.52
CA GLY A 67 -6.20 -3.57 9.10
C GLY A 67 -5.81 -3.49 7.63
N MET A 68 -6.29 -2.47 6.93
CA MET A 68 -5.92 -2.15 5.56
C MET A 68 -5.51 -0.68 5.42
N VAL A 69 -4.68 -0.42 4.42
CA VAL A 69 -4.21 0.92 4.08
C VAL A 69 -4.45 1.16 2.60
N HIS A 70 -5.26 2.17 2.33
CA HIS A 70 -5.57 2.68 1.00
C HIS A 70 -5.15 4.15 0.89
N TRP A 71 -5.49 4.82 -0.21
CA TRP A 71 -5.01 6.18 -0.50
C TRP A 71 -3.49 6.30 -0.39
N THR A 72 -2.77 5.26 -0.82
CA THR A 72 -1.30 5.23 -0.87
C THR A 72 -0.76 5.92 -2.13
N HIS A 73 -1.48 6.95 -2.58
CA HIS A 73 -1.21 7.77 -3.75
C HIS A 73 -1.74 9.18 -3.50
N LYS A 74 -1.29 10.15 -4.28
CA LYS A 74 -1.82 11.51 -4.30
C LYS A 74 -3.28 11.46 -4.74
N ASP A 75 -4.13 12.24 -4.07
CA ASP A 75 -5.50 12.44 -4.54
C ASP A 75 -5.49 13.35 -5.78
N PRO A 76 -5.94 12.89 -6.96
CA PRO A 76 -5.98 13.71 -8.17
C PRO A 76 -6.84 14.97 -8.01
N HIS A 77 -7.81 14.95 -7.10
CA HIS A 77 -8.75 16.05 -6.87
C HIS A 77 -8.48 16.83 -5.59
N SER A 78 -7.44 16.47 -4.83
CA SER A 78 -7.04 17.14 -3.57
C SER A 78 -8.16 17.30 -2.53
N LYS A 79 -9.12 16.38 -2.50
CA LYS A 79 -10.21 16.32 -1.52
C LYS A 79 -9.79 15.60 -0.24
N GLN A 80 -8.80 14.70 -0.35
CA GLN A 80 -8.25 13.93 0.75
C GLN A 80 -6.73 14.09 0.82
N LYS A 81 -6.16 13.79 2.00
CA LYS A 81 -4.72 14.00 2.30
C LYS A 81 -3.78 13.16 1.41
N GLY A 82 -4.30 12.10 0.76
CA GLY A 82 -3.53 11.18 -0.07
C GLY A 82 -2.39 10.51 0.69
N GLY A 83 -1.47 9.92 -0.08
CA GLY A 83 -0.38 9.12 0.47
C GLY A 83 0.64 8.74 -0.59
N TRP A 84 1.45 7.74 -0.26
CA TRP A 84 2.56 7.29 -1.08
C TRP A 84 3.09 5.94 -0.60
N ILE A 85 3.84 5.26 -1.46
CA ILE A 85 4.66 4.11 -1.11
C ILE A 85 6.09 4.41 -1.53
N LYS A 86 7.05 4.19 -0.64
CA LYS A 86 8.47 4.21 -0.95
C LYS A 86 9.00 2.80 -0.88
N HIS A 87 9.54 2.33 -2.00
CA HIS A 87 10.19 1.04 -2.12
C HIS A 87 11.59 1.28 -2.67
N LYS A 88 12.62 0.86 -1.91
CA LYS A 88 14.02 1.25 -2.16
C LYS A 88 14.14 2.78 -2.24
N ASP A 89 14.76 3.30 -3.30
CA ASP A 89 14.94 4.74 -3.53
C ASP A 89 13.83 5.37 -4.39
N ARG A 90 12.73 4.65 -4.62
CA ARG A 90 11.64 5.11 -5.48
C ARG A 90 10.37 5.38 -4.70
N LEU A 91 9.80 6.55 -4.94
CA LEU A 91 8.49 6.97 -4.44
C LEU A 91 7.42 6.70 -5.50
N TYR A 92 6.29 6.18 -5.05
CA TYR A 92 5.07 5.91 -5.80
C TYR A 92 3.96 6.73 -5.16
N ASN A 93 3.34 7.64 -5.91
CA ASN A 93 2.23 8.47 -5.48
C ASN A 93 1.35 8.86 -6.66
#